data_AF-A0AAU8FWV2-F1
#
_entry.id   AF-A0AAU8FWV2-F1
#
_cell.length_a   1.000
_cell.length_b   1.000
_cell.length_c   1.000
_cell.angle_alpha   90.00
_cell.angle_beta   90.00
_cell.angle_gamma   90.00
#
_symmetry.space_group_name_H-M   'P 1'
#
loop_
_entity.id
_entity.type
_entity.pdbx_description
1 polymer ?
#
loop_
_entity_poly.entity_id
_entity_poly.type
_entity_poly.pdbx_seq_one_letter_code
_entity_poly.pdbx_strand_id
1 'polypeptide(L)'
;MELTQRVTTLRREARERALARPRWPFAGTVQDETRDGVGLRRYVPDAHGSRREPTTAVVFLHGGYGLFGDLELQDASCRRLATALSTTVVSVDYRLAPEGTLAEATDDALVALALLATEGVGRPALFGDSAGGAVAVAAAHRAHGTPLAPAWLALTNPNLDLTLGSFDPDRPGGPDAALSAESFRAWTRVADLADAPRLDLDASLLPTTFLAVGDQDALLPEARTLAASCARDGVRCELVEVPGASHGFLGGDAAPGVLADLRAFVGAV
;
A
#
# COMPACT_ATOMS: atom_id res chain seq x y z
N MET A 1 -13.89 24.73 -2.83
CA MET A 1 -13.01 25.57 -1.99
C MET A 1 -12.89 25.01 -0.56
N GLU A 2 -13.98 24.53 0.03
CA GLU A 2 -13.99 23.94 1.39
C GLU A 2 -13.20 22.63 1.52
N LEU A 3 -13.36 21.67 0.58
CA LEU A 3 -12.61 20.40 0.60
C LEU A 3 -11.09 20.62 0.51
N THR A 4 -10.61 21.48 -0.41
CA THR A 4 -9.18 21.76 -0.56
C THR A 4 -8.56 22.32 0.73
N GLN A 5 -9.23 23.27 1.41
CA GLN A 5 -8.73 23.79 2.69
C GLN A 5 -8.74 22.75 3.82
N ARG A 6 -9.80 21.93 3.89
CA ARG A 6 -9.89 20.79 4.83
C ARG A 6 -8.75 19.79 4.59
N VAL A 7 -8.51 19.41 3.34
CA VAL A 7 -7.42 18.49 2.95
C VAL A 7 -6.05 19.07 3.26
N THR A 8 -5.80 20.34 2.95
CA THR A 8 -4.53 21.00 3.29
C THR A 8 -4.26 20.98 4.80
N THR A 9 -5.29 21.23 5.62
CA THR A 9 -5.17 21.15 7.07
C THR A 9 -4.94 19.72 7.55
N LEU A 10 -5.71 18.76 7.03
CA LEU A 10 -5.56 17.34 7.33
C LEU A 10 -4.14 16.82 7.04
N ARG A 11 -3.60 17.15 5.86
CA ARG A 11 -2.23 16.78 5.44
C ARG A 11 -1.18 17.39 6.37
N ARG A 12 -1.29 18.70 6.66
CA ARG A 12 -0.36 19.39 7.57
C ARG A 12 -0.35 18.75 8.96
N GLU A 13 -1.51 18.56 9.56
CA GLU A 13 -1.62 17.99 10.91
C GLU A 13 -1.16 16.52 10.96
N ALA A 14 -1.47 15.73 9.93
CA ALA A 14 -0.98 14.36 9.83
C ALA A 14 0.56 14.31 9.79
N ARG A 15 1.18 15.17 8.98
CA ARG A 15 2.63 15.30 8.88
C ARG A 15 3.25 15.80 10.19
N GLU A 16 2.68 16.82 10.83
CA GLU A 16 3.15 17.33 12.13
C GLU A 16 3.12 16.24 13.21
N ARG A 17 2.03 15.46 13.27
CA ARG A 17 1.94 14.29 14.18
C ARG A 17 2.98 13.23 13.86
N ALA A 18 3.27 12.98 12.58
CA ALA A 18 4.31 12.04 12.17
C ALA A 18 5.71 12.51 12.60
N LEU A 19 6.03 13.78 12.36
CA LEU A 19 7.32 14.39 12.72
C LEU A 19 7.54 14.50 14.24
N ALA A 20 6.45 14.63 15.02
CA ALA A 20 6.53 14.66 16.48
C ALA A 20 6.81 13.28 17.11
N ARG A 21 6.63 12.18 16.36
CA ARG A 21 6.92 10.83 16.87
C ARG A 21 8.42 10.53 16.78
N PRO A 22 9.00 9.84 17.77
CA PRO A 22 10.34 9.31 17.64
C PRO A 22 10.45 8.42 16.40
N ARG A 23 11.54 8.58 15.63
CA ARG A 23 11.83 7.71 14.49
C ARG A 23 12.01 6.29 14.96
N TRP A 24 11.44 5.33 14.22
CA TRP A 24 11.70 3.93 14.47
C TRP A 24 13.19 3.62 14.23
N PRO A 25 13.87 2.88 15.11
CA PRO A 25 15.27 2.48 14.88
C PRO A 25 15.43 1.73 13.55
N PHE A 26 16.47 2.07 12.80
CA PHE A 26 16.75 1.44 11.51
C PHE A 26 18.26 1.36 11.31
N ALA A 27 18.77 0.14 11.13
CA ALA A 27 20.16 -0.12 10.77
C ALA A 27 20.26 -0.13 9.23
N GLY A 28 20.70 0.99 8.66
CA GLY A 28 20.72 1.20 7.22
C GLY A 28 20.70 2.68 6.84
N THR A 29 20.56 2.96 5.56
CA THR A 29 20.42 4.32 5.03
C THR A 29 18.98 4.65 4.67
N VAL A 30 18.61 5.91 4.87
CA VAL A 30 17.34 6.47 4.41
C VAL A 30 17.65 7.70 3.57
N GLN A 31 17.18 7.72 2.32
CA GLN A 31 17.52 8.74 1.34
C GLN A 31 16.28 9.15 0.56
N ASP A 32 16.08 10.46 0.45
CA ASP A 32 15.01 11.02 -0.38
C ASP A 32 15.56 11.27 -1.79
N GLU A 33 14.74 10.97 -2.80
CA GLU A 33 15.03 11.25 -4.19
C GLU A 33 13.77 11.69 -4.93
N THR A 34 13.94 12.24 -6.12
CA THR A 34 12.83 12.57 -7.00
C THR A 34 13.10 12.00 -8.37
N ARG A 35 12.11 11.28 -8.92
CA ARG A 35 12.20 10.65 -10.25
C ARG A 35 10.95 11.01 -11.03
N ASP A 36 11.15 11.59 -12.21
CA ASP A 36 10.06 12.03 -13.10
C ASP A 36 8.98 12.89 -12.41
N GLY A 37 9.40 13.71 -11.43
CA GLY A 37 8.51 14.56 -10.63
C GLY A 37 7.85 13.88 -9.43
N VAL A 38 8.08 12.58 -9.22
CA VAL A 38 7.57 11.80 -8.09
C VAL A 38 8.58 11.81 -6.95
N GLY A 39 8.15 12.22 -5.75
CA GLY A 39 8.96 12.14 -4.53
C GLY A 39 9.06 10.70 -4.04
N LEU A 40 10.25 10.24 -3.69
CA LEU A 40 10.52 8.89 -3.21
C LEU A 40 11.38 8.94 -1.95
N ARG A 41 11.20 7.98 -1.05
CA ARG A 41 12.11 7.71 0.07
C ARG A 41 12.57 6.27 0.05
N ARG A 42 13.88 6.07 -0.09
CA ARG A 42 14.54 4.77 -0.15
C ARG A 42 15.09 4.39 1.21
N TYR A 43 14.78 3.19 1.66
CA TYR A 43 15.26 2.58 2.90
C TYR A 43 16.12 1.37 2.51
N VAL A 44 17.42 1.45 2.72
CA VAL A 44 18.36 0.37 2.42
C VAL A 44 18.90 -0.18 3.73
N PRO A 45 18.50 -1.40 4.16
CA PRO A 45 19.02 -1.98 5.38
C PRO A 45 20.51 -2.32 5.24
N ASP A 46 21.25 -2.28 6.35
CA ASP A 46 22.65 -2.70 6.37
C ASP A 46 22.78 -4.16 5.92
N ALA A 47 23.81 -4.47 5.12
CA ALA A 47 24.03 -5.81 4.62
C ALA A 47 24.32 -6.80 5.78
N HIS A 48 23.40 -7.70 6.08
CA HIS A 48 23.63 -8.81 7.00
C HIS A 48 24.40 -9.95 6.30
N GLY A 49 25.73 -9.77 6.15
CA GLY A 49 26.67 -10.88 6.04
C GLY A 49 26.63 -11.79 4.80
N SER A 50 25.79 -11.53 3.79
CA SER A 50 25.93 -12.19 2.49
C SER A 50 25.70 -11.20 1.34
N ARG A 51 26.70 -11.08 0.45
CA ARG A 51 26.59 -10.38 -0.84
C ARG A 51 25.63 -11.15 -1.76
N ARG A 52 24.35 -11.18 -1.45
CA ARG A 52 23.34 -11.36 -2.49
C ARG A 52 23.01 -9.96 -2.98
N GLU A 53 23.30 -9.71 -4.26
CA GLU A 53 22.66 -8.63 -5.01
C GLU A 53 21.17 -8.63 -4.62
N PRO A 54 20.54 -7.47 -4.31
CA PRO A 54 19.14 -7.45 -3.91
C PRO A 54 18.30 -7.89 -5.11
N THR A 55 17.98 -9.19 -5.18
CA THR A 55 17.19 -9.76 -6.28
C THR A 55 15.74 -9.26 -6.25
N THR A 56 15.33 -8.62 -5.16
CA THR A 56 13.98 -8.09 -4.95
C THR A 56 14.06 -6.84 -4.11
N ALA A 57 13.46 -5.73 -4.55
CA ALA A 57 13.19 -4.53 -3.77
C ALA A 57 11.68 -4.27 -3.76
N VAL A 58 11.17 -3.51 -2.79
CA VAL A 58 9.73 -3.31 -2.59
C VAL A 58 9.35 -1.86 -2.82
N VAL A 59 8.38 -1.61 -3.70
CA VAL A 59 7.72 -0.32 -3.81
C VAL A 59 6.58 -0.27 -2.79
N PHE A 60 6.63 0.69 -1.87
CA PHE A 60 5.64 0.87 -0.81
C PHE A 60 4.70 2.02 -1.14
N LEU A 61 3.40 1.74 -1.08
CA LEU A 61 2.30 2.65 -1.38
C LEU A 61 1.49 2.87 -0.11
N HIS A 62 1.52 4.10 0.40
CA HIS A 62 0.96 4.47 1.69
C HIS A 62 -0.57 4.48 1.76
N GLY A 63 -1.13 4.36 2.96
CA GLY A 63 -2.54 4.64 3.22
C GLY A 63 -2.85 6.14 3.35
N GLY A 64 -4.08 6.47 3.78
CA GLY A 64 -4.51 7.85 4.00
C GLY A 64 -5.67 8.28 3.09
N TYR A 65 -6.56 7.35 2.80
CA TYR A 65 -7.81 7.55 2.05
C TYR A 65 -7.62 7.96 0.59
N GLY A 66 -6.39 8.17 0.10
CA GLY A 66 -6.15 8.88 -1.18
C GLY A 66 -6.28 10.40 -1.05
N LEU A 67 -6.40 10.93 0.17
CA LEU A 67 -6.44 12.38 0.47
C LEU A 67 -5.20 12.88 1.19
N PHE A 68 -4.61 12.06 2.06
CA PHE A 68 -3.41 12.39 2.82
C PHE A 68 -2.49 11.19 2.92
N GLY A 69 -1.40 11.36 3.67
CA GLY A 69 -0.27 10.45 3.66
C GLY A 69 0.89 11.11 2.94
N ASP A 70 2.09 10.81 3.40
CA ASP A 70 3.34 11.25 2.80
C ASP A 70 4.48 10.35 3.30
N LEU A 71 5.69 10.64 2.83
CA LEU A 71 6.91 9.93 3.23
C LEU A 71 7.21 9.99 4.74
N GLU A 72 6.67 10.97 5.46
CA GLU A 72 6.87 11.08 6.91
C GLU A 72 5.90 10.20 7.67
N LEU A 73 4.63 10.19 7.26
CA LEU A 73 3.58 9.44 7.94
C LEU A 73 3.86 7.93 7.96
N GLN A 74 4.47 7.40 6.90
CA GLN A 74 4.74 5.97 6.76
C GLN A 74 6.20 5.58 7.00
N ASP A 75 7.05 6.49 7.50
CA ASP A 75 8.47 6.22 7.71
C ASP A 75 8.71 5.04 8.65
N ALA A 76 7.95 4.94 9.74
CA ALA A 76 8.05 3.80 10.66
C ALA A 76 7.65 2.47 9.99
N SER A 77 6.57 2.46 9.20
CA SER A 77 6.10 1.28 8.47
C SER A 77 7.15 0.79 7.46
N CYS A 78 7.74 1.71 6.70
CA CYS A 78 8.77 1.39 5.71
C CYS A 78 10.05 0.85 6.35
N ARG A 79 10.50 1.45 7.46
CA ARG A 79 11.66 0.96 8.23
C ARG A 79 11.40 -0.46 8.75
N ARG A 80 10.23 -0.70 9.34
CA ARG A 80 9.83 -2.03 9.84
C ARG A 80 9.81 -3.06 8.72
N LEU A 81 9.23 -2.72 7.57
CA LEU A 81 9.16 -3.60 6.40
C LEU A 81 10.57 -3.91 5.84
N ALA A 82 11.40 -2.89 5.64
CA ALA A 82 12.77 -3.04 5.15
C ALA A 82 13.63 -3.91 6.10
N THR A 83 13.50 -3.72 7.41
CA THR A 83 14.16 -4.57 8.41
C THR A 83 13.63 -6.00 8.38
N ALA A 84 12.30 -6.18 8.38
CA ALA A 84 11.68 -7.51 8.44
C ALA A 84 12.03 -8.38 7.24
N LEU A 85 12.03 -7.79 6.04
CA LEU A 85 12.35 -8.47 4.79
C LEU A 85 13.84 -8.43 4.43
N SER A 86 14.65 -7.66 5.18
CA SER A 86 16.08 -7.43 4.87
C SER A 86 16.29 -7.01 3.41
N THR A 87 15.44 -6.11 2.91
CA THR A 87 15.49 -5.62 1.54
C THR A 87 15.22 -4.12 1.43
N THR A 88 15.66 -3.54 0.31
CA THR A 88 15.37 -2.15 -0.06
C THR A 88 13.86 -1.94 -0.19
N VAL A 89 13.37 -0.89 0.47
CA VAL A 89 12.00 -0.38 0.30
C VAL A 89 12.07 1.02 -0.31
N VAL A 90 11.27 1.29 -1.33
CA VAL A 90 11.07 2.61 -1.94
C VAL A 90 9.65 3.05 -1.67
N SER A 91 9.46 3.97 -0.73
CA SER A 91 8.16 4.61 -0.48
C SER A 91 7.89 5.68 -1.51
N VAL A 92 6.67 5.72 -2.04
CA VAL A 92 6.25 6.68 -3.08
C VAL A 92 5.36 7.75 -2.47
N ASP A 93 5.70 9.03 -2.70
CA ASP A 93 4.87 10.20 -2.40
C ASP A 93 3.93 10.47 -3.58
N TYR A 94 3.02 9.53 -3.83
CA TYR A 94 2.19 9.53 -5.02
C TYR A 94 1.09 10.61 -4.95
N ARG A 95 0.60 11.03 -6.12
CA ARG A 95 -0.41 12.09 -6.23
C ARG A 95 -1.73 11.72 -5.55
N LEU A 96 -2.26 12.64 -4.75
CA LEU A 96 -3.47 12.47 -3.94
C LEU A 96 -4.59 13.38 -4.41
N ALA A 97 -5.83 12.99 -4.12
CA ALA A 97 -6.99 13.84 -4.31
C ALA A 97 -6.97 15.05 -3.37
N PRO A 98 -7.56 16.19 -3.78
CA PRO A 98 -8.26 16.40 -5.05
C PRO A 98 -7.36 16.78 -6.23
N GLU A 99 -6.07 17.04 -6.02
CA GLU A 99 -5.17 17.52 -7.07
C GLU A 99 -4.87 16.43 -8.11
N GLY A 100 -4.65 15.20 -7.66
CA GLY A 100 -4.42 14.03 -8.49
C GLY A 100 -5.50 12.96 -8.35
N THR A 101 -5.42 11.97 -9.24
CA THR A 101 -6.36 10.84 -9.34
C THR A 101 -5.72 9.52 -8.97
N LEU A 102 -6.54 8.47 -8.79
CA LEU A 102 -6.06 7.09 -8.66
C LEU A 102 -5.21 6.67 -9.87
N ALA A 103 -5.58 7.10 -11.08
CA ALA A 103 -4.79 6.80 -12.29
C ALA A 103 -3.41 7.45 -12.25
N GLU A 104 -3.33 8.69 -11.79
CA GLU A 104 -2.07 9.42 -11.62
C GLU A 104 -1.21 8.86 -10.47
N ALA A 105 -1.83 8.47 -9.36
CA ALA A 105 -1.16 7.72 -8.29
C ALA A 105 -0.58 6.39 -8.81
N THR A 106 -1.32 5.71 -9.70
CA THR A 106 -0.87 4.48 -10.35
C THR A 106 0.33 4.75 -11.27
N ASP A 107 0.30 5.83 -12.05
CA ASP A 107 1.46 6.25 -12.86
C ASP A 107 2.69 6.48 -11.97
N ASP A 108 2.53 7.12 -10.82
CA ASP A 108 3.62 7.39 -9.88
C ASP A 108 4.21 6.10 -9.29
N ALA A 109 3.37 5.10 -9.01
CA ALA A 109 3.83 3.77 -8.59
C ALA A 109 4.66 3.08 -9.70
N LEU A 110 4.26 3.22 -10.97
CA LEU A 110 4.99 2.67 -12.11
C LEU A 110 6.36 3.34 -12.30
N VAL A 111 6.50 4.64 -11.96
CA VAL A 111 7.79 5.34 -11.95
C VAL A 111 8.76 4.67 -10.97
N ALA A 112 8.30 4.30 -9.78
CA ALA A 112 9.14 3.59 -8.80
C ALA A 112 9.51 2.16 -9.23
N LEU A 113 8.59 1.43 -9.87
CA LEU A 113 8.91 0.11 -10.45
C LEU A 113 9.95 0.23 -11.58
N ALA A 114 9.77 1.21 -12.47
CA ALA A 114 10.70 1.46 -13.57
C ALA A 114 12.09 1.87 -13.06
N LEU A 115 12.16 2.72 -12.03
CA LEU A 115 13.40 3.06 -11.33
C LEU A 115 14.16 1.81 -10.91
N LEU A 116 13.52 0.92 -10.13
CA LEU A 116 14.15 -0.29 -9.63
C LEU A 116 14.58 -1.23 -10.77
N ALA A 117 13.77 -1.34 -11.83
CA ALA A 117 14.13 -2.11 -13.01
C ALA A 117 15.39 -1.56 -13.70
N THR A 118 15.53 -0.23 -13.82
CA THR A 118 16.74 0.39 -14.40
C THR A 118 17.99 0.22 -13.52
N GLU A 119 17.82 0.01 -12.23
CA GLU A 119 18.89 -0.28 -11.28
C GLU A 119 19.29 -1.77 -11.24
N GLY A 120 18.67 -2.60 -12.09
CA GLY A 120 18.97 -4.03 -12.19
C GLY A 120 18.19 -4.91 -11.22
N VAL A 121 17.20 -4.38 -10.50
CA VAL A 121 16.26 -5.20 -9.72
C VAL A 121 15.40 -6.00 -10.69
N GLY A 122 15.58 -7.33 -10.72
CA GLY A 122 14.98 -8.19 -11.73
C GLY A 122 13.45 -8.10 -11.81
N ARG A 123 12.76 -8.30 -10.67
CA ARG A 123 11.32 -8.05 -10.54
C ARG A 123 11.04 -7.43 -9.17
N PRO A 124 10.84 -6.11 -9.09
CA PRO A 124 10.44 -5.48 -7.84
C PRO A 124 9.07 -5.99 -7.38
N ALA A 125 8.76 -5.82 -6.10
CA ALA A 125 7.47 -6.16 -5.53
C ALA A 125 6.67 -4.92 -5.17
N LEU A 126 5.36 -5.08 -4.99
CA LEU A 126 4.47 -4.03 -4.53
C LEU A 126 3.97 -4.31 -3.11
N PHE A 127 3.91 -3.28 -2.29
CA PHE A 127 3.28 -3.28 -0.99
C PHE A 127 2.30 -2.11 -0.92
N GLY A 128 1.04 -2.37 -0.56
CA GLY A 128 0.02 -1.34 -0.38
C GLY A 128 -0.68 -1.44 0.97
N ASP A 129 -0.72 -0.34 1.71
CA ASP A 129 -1.48 -0.23 2.96
C ASP A 129 -2.74 0.61 2.76
N SER A 130 -3.91 0.15 3.24
CA SER A 130 -5.16 0.93 3.20
C SER A 130 -5.46 1.41 1.77
N ALA A 131 -5.65 2.71 1.56
CA ALA A 131 -5.83 3.30 0.22
C ALA A 131 -4.67 3.03 -0.75
N GLY A 132 -3.45 2.82 -0.24
CA GLY A 132 -2.30 2.39 -1.04
C GLY A 132 -2.47 0.99 -1.63
N GLY A 133 -3.34 0.17 -1.05
CA GLY A 133 -3.77 -1.11 -1.62
C GLY A 133 -4.47 -0.94 -2.97
N ALA A 134 -5.33 0.09 -3.12
CA ALA A 134 -5.96 0.40 -4.39
C ALA A 134 -4.93 0.77 -5.47
N VAL A 135 -3.93 1.59 -5.11
CA VAL A 135 -2.82 1.96 -6.00
C VAL A 135 -1.99 0.72 -6.37
N ALA A 136 -1.68 -0.13 -5.39
CA ALA A 136 -0.87 -1.33 -5.60
C ALA A 136 -1.54 -2.33 -6.54
N VAL A 137 -2.84 -2.56 -6.36
CA VAL A 137 -3.63 -3.43 -7.25
C VAL A 137 -3.71 -2.83 -8.65
N ALA A 138 -4.07 -1.55 -8.79
CA ALA A 138 -4.13 -0.88 -10.09
C ALA A 138 -2.77 -0.89 -10.83
N ALA A 139 -1.67 -0.68 -10.10
CA ALA A 139 -0.31 -0.77 -10.65
C ALA A 139 0.06 -2.18 -11.08
N ALA A 140 -0.31 -3.20 -10.28
CA ALA A 140 -0.09 -4.61 -10.64
C ALA A 140 -0.85 -4.99 -11.93
N HIS A 141 -2.12 -4.62 -12.05
CA HIS A 141 -2.91 -4.82 -13.29
C HIS A 141 -2.25 -4.15 -14.49
N ARG A 142 -1.83 -2.88 -14.35
CA ARG A 142 -1.25 -2.12 -15.46
C ARG A 142 0.15 -2.61 -15.85
N ALA A 143 0.91 -3.13 -14.90
CA ALA A 143 2.24 -3.70 -15.14
C ALA A 143 2.20 -5.15 -15.68
N HIS A 144 1.04 -5.81 -15.62
CA HIS A 144 0.89 -7.19 -16.07
C HIS A 144 1.35 -7.39 -17.53
N GLY A 145 2.10 -8.46 -17.77
CA GLY A 145 2.64 -8.78 -19.11
C GLY A 145 3.74 -7.83 -19.60
N THR A 146 4.15 -6.84 -18.80
CA THR A 146 5.27 -5.94 -19.11
C THR A 146 6.53 -6.33 -18.32
N PRO A 147 7.72 -5.80 -18.68
CA PRO A 147 8.93 -5.97 -17.86
C PRO A 147 8.83 -5.40 -16.44
N LEU A 148 7.82 -4.56 -16.14
CA LEU A 148 7.57 -4.00 -14.81
C LEU A 148 6.68 -4.89 -13.94
N ALA A 149 6.25 -6.06 -14.44
CA ALA A 149 5.35 -6.95 -13.71
C ALA A 149 5.93 -7.35 -12.34
N PRO A 150 5.25 -7.03 -11.22
CA PRO A 150 5.80 -7.24 -9.89
C PRO A 150 6.02 -8.73 -9.59
N ALA A 151 7.03 -9.07 -8.79
CA ALA A 151 7.30 -10.44 -8.37
C ALA A 151 6.16 -11.01 -7.50
N TRP A 152 5.68 -10.19 -6.57
CA TRP A 152 4.58 -10.47 -5.65
C TRP A 152 3.93 -9.16 -5.22
N LEU A 153 2.72 -9.27 -4.68
CA LEU A 153 1.93 -8.17 -4.15
C LEU A 153 1.62 -8.45 -2.68
N ALA A 154 1.86 -7.47 -1.79
CA ALA A 154 1.46 -7.54 -0.40
C ALA A 154 0.50 -6.39 -0.07
N LEU A 155 -0.61 -6.71 0.61
CA LEU A 155 -1.66 -5.78 0.95
C LEU A 155 -1.98 -5.85 2.44
N THR A 156 -2.06 -4.70 3.10
CA THR A 156 -2.54 -4.61 4.50
C THR A 156 -3.77 -3.74 4.59
N ASN A 157 -4.83 -4.28 5.20
CA ASN A 157 -6.14 -3.64 5.36
C ASN A 157 -6.55 -2.81 4.13
N PRO A 158 -6.50 -3.35 2.90
CA PRO A 158 -6.54 -2.55 1.69
C PRO A 158 -7.94 -2.02 1.39
N ASN A 159 -8.01 -0.84 0.77
CA ASN A 159 -9.21 -0.43 0.05
C ASN A 159 -9.17 -1.02 -1.37
N LEU A 160 -10.19 -1.77 -1.72
CA LEU A 160 -10.38 -2.55 -2.94
C LEU A 160 -11.80 -2.35 -3.49
N ASP A 161 -12.80 -2.16 -2.62
CA ASP A 161 -14.13 -1.71 -3.02
C ASP A 161 -14.28 -0.20 -2.79
N LEU A 162 -13.95 0.60 -3.82
CA LEU A 162 -14.07 2.06 -3.71
C LEU A 162 -15.52 2.56 -3.82
N THR A 163 -16.50 1.66 -4.05
CA THR A 163 -17.93 1.98 -3.98
C THR A 163 -18.47 1.99 -2.55
N LEU A 164 -17.69 1.45 -1.61
CA LEU A 164 -18.10 1.13 -0.22
C LEU A 164 -19.26 0.12 -0.14
N GLY A 165 -19.55 -0.62 -1.20
CA GLY A 165 -20.63 -1.61 -1.24
C GLY A 165 -20.41 -2.80 -0.30
N SER A 166 -19.15 -3.17 -0.05
CA SER A 166 -18.76 -4.23 0.90
C SER A 166 -18.29 -3.72 2.26
N PHE A 167 -18.34 -2.41 2.51
CA PHE A 167 -17.94 -1.84 3.79
C PHE A 167 -18.86 -2.37 4.91
N ASP A 168 -18.28 -2.86 6.00
CA ASP A 168 -19.02 -3.43 7.14
C ASP A 168 -19.12 -2.42 8.30
N PRO A 169 -20.24 -1.68 8.43
CA PRO A 169 -20.39 -0.66 9.46
C PRO A 169 -20.58 -1.24 10.87
N ASP A 170 -20.84 -2.55 11.00
CA ASP A 170 -21.05 -3.19 12.30
C ASP A 170 -19.72 -3.60 12.96
N ARG A 171 -18.60 -3.49 12.24
CA ARG A 171 -17.27 -3.74 12.80
C ARG A 171 -16.79 -2.54 13.65
N PRO A 172 -16.15 -2.81 14.80
CA PRO A 172 -15.81 -1.75 15.75
C PRO A 172 -14.61 -0.90 15.35
N GLY A 173 -13.87 -1.30 14.31
CA GLY A 173 -12.75 -0.56 13.73
C GLY A 173 -12.88 -0.43 12.22
N GLY A 174 -12.11 0.48 11.63
CA GLY A 174 -12.17 0.74 10.20
C GLY A 174 -11.89 2.21 9.88
N PRO A 175 -11.72 2.55 8.60
CA PRO A 175 -11.71 3.94 8.18
C PRO A 175 -13.10 4.57 8.31
N ASP A 176 -13.15 5.89 8.45
CA ASP A 176 -14.41 6.64 8.48
C ASP A 176 -15.14 6.54 7.13
N ALA A 177 -16.37 6.05 7.12
CA ALA A 177 -17.12 5.79 5.90
C ALA A 177 -17.48 7.09 5.14
N ALA A 178 -17.81 8.16 5.86
CA ALA A 178 -18.19 9.44 5.25
C ALA A 178 -17.00 10.10 4.55
N LEU A 179 -15.84 10.10 5.21
CA LEU A 179 -14.58 10.58 4.65
C LEU A 179 -14.12 9.70 3.49
N SER A 180 -14.29 8.37 3.58
CA SER A 180 -14.00 7.46 2.48
C SER A 180 -14.86 7.78 1.26
N ALA A 181 -16.16 8.00 1.44
CA ALA A 181 -17.09 8.34 0.37
C ALA A 181 -16.80 9.72 -0.27
N GLU A 182 -16.40 10.71 0.52
CA GLU A 182 -15.95 12.03 0.02
C GLU A 182 -14.63 11.89 -0.76
N SER A 183 -13.69 11.13 -0.20
CA SER A 183 -12.38 10.89 -0.79
C SER A 183 -12.47 10.16 -2.13
N PHE A 184 -13.12 9.00 -2.16
CA PHE A 184 -13.09 8.12 -3.32
C PHE A 184 -13.78 8.75 -4.52
N ARG A 185 -14.85 9.54 -4.30
CA ARG A 185 -15.43 10.40 -5.34
C ARG A 185 -14.42 11.37 -5.93
N ALA A 186 -13.70 12.10 -5.07
CA ALA A 186 -12.69 13.05 -5.52
C ALA A 186 -11.52 12.37 -6.26
N TRP A 187 -11.03 11.25 -5.73
CA TRP A 187 -9.83 10.56 -6.23
C TRP A 187 -10.07 9.78 -7.52
N THR A 188 -11.27 9.25 -7.70
CA THR A 188 -11.67 8.51 -8.91
C THR A 188 -12.40 9.40 -9.92
N ARG A 189 -12.70 10.65 -9.56
CA ARG A 189 -13.44 11.65 -10.37
C ARG A 189 -14.83 11.16 -10.82
N VAL A 190 -15.49 10.38 -9.98
CA VAL A 190 -16.87 9.92 -10.23
C VAL A 190 -17.88 10.84 -9.54
N ALA A 191 -19.06 11.01 -10.16
CA ALA A 191 -20.15 11.78 -9.57
C ALA A 191 -20.92 10.94 -8.55
N ASP A 192 -21.31 9.72 -8.94
CA ASP A 192 -21.87 8.71 -8.05
C ASP A 192 -20.75 7.80 -7.56
N LEU A 193 -20.74 7.51 -6.25
CA LEU A 193 -19.75 6.59 -5.67
C LEU A 193 -19.96 5.16 -6.18
N ALA A 194 -21.16 4.80 -6.62
CA ALA A 194 -21.44 3.51 -7.23
C ALA A 194 -20.66 3.25 -8.52
N ASP A 195 -20.16 4.30 -9.19
CA ASP A 195 -19.32 4.20 -10.39
C ASP A 195 -17.82 4.07 -10.06
N ALA A 196 -17.43 4.12 -8.78
CA ALA A 196 -16.05 3.94 -8.35
C ALA A 196 -15.58 2.49 -8.63
N PRO A 197 -14.26 2.26 -8.80
CA PRO A 197 -13.75 0.96 -9.21
C PRO A 197 -13.85 -0.09 -8.10
N ARG A 198 -14.07 -1.33 -8.55
CA ARG A 198 -14.04 -2.57 -7.75
C ARG A 198 -12.80 -3.37 -8.11
N LEU A 199 -11.76 -3.22 -7.31
CA LEU A 199 -10.44 -3.83 -7.49
C LEU A 199 -10.34 -5.23 -6.85
N ASP A 200 -11.34 -5.62 -6.07
CA ASP A 200 -11.46 -6.93 -5.43
C ASP A 200 -12.08 -8.02 -6.32
N LEU A 201 -12.69 -7.63 -7.45
CA LEU A 201 -13.52 -8.55 -8.26
C LEU A 201 -12.77 -9.28 -9.37
N ASP A 202 -11.59 -8.81 -9.78
CA ASP A 202 -10.77 -9.46 -10.82
C ASP A 202 -9.33 -9.59 -10.33
N ALA A 203 -8.90 -10.82 -10.05
CA ALA A 203 -7.53 -11.10 -9.61
C ALA A 203 -6.67 -11.65 -10.74
N SER A 204 -7.21 -11.89 -11.94
CA SER A 204 -6.57 -12.66 -13.02
C SER A 204 -5.24 -12.11 -13.51
N LEU A 205 -5.00 -10.81 -13.30
CA LEU A 205 -3.76 -10.13 -13.68
C LEU A 205 -2.80 -9.90 -12.49
N LEU A 206 -3.20 -10.27 -11.27
CA LEU A 206 -2.37 -10.07 -10.08
C LEU A 206 -1.23 -11.09 -10.00
N PRO A 207 -0.08 -10.71 -9.43
CA PRO A 207 0.95 -11.68 -9.08
C PRO A 207 0.52 -12.52 -7.87
N THR A 208 1.37 -13.45 -7.45
CA THR A 208 1.25 -14.11 -6.14
C THR A 208 1.04 -13.05 -5.05
N THR A 209 -0.06 -13.16 -4.31
CA THR A 209 -0.57 -12.10 -3.43
C THR A 209 -0.59 -12.53 -1.97
N PHE A 210 -0.10 -11.67 -1.08
CA PHE A 210 -0.27 -11.75 0.37
C PHE A 210 -1.24 -10.67 0.82
N LEU A 211 -2.20 -11.02 1.66
CA LEU A 211 -3.25 -10.12 2.11
C LEU A 211 -3.42 -10.28 3.62
N ALA A 212 -3.26 -9.19 4.37
CA ALA A 212 -3.50 -9.19 5.80
C ALA A 212 -4.53 -8.13 6.17
N VAL A 213 -5.50 -8.46 7.00
CA VAL A 213 -6.58 -7.55 7.41
C VAL A 213 -7.00 -7.86 8.84
N GLY A 214 -7.32 -6.83 9.62
CA GLY A 214 -7.78 -7.01 10.99
C GLY A 214 -9.17 -7.61 11.06
N ASP A 215 -9.43 -8.51 12.00
CA ASP A 215 -10.77 -9.07 12.18
C ASP A 215 -11.77 -8.06 12.77
N GLN A 216 -11.32 -6.90 13.28
CA GLN A 216 -12.16 -5.80 13.72
C GLN A 216 -12.30 -4.71 12.66
N ASP A 217 -11.73 -4.88 11.46
CA ASP A 217 -11.68 -3.85 10.41
C ASP A 217 -12.90 -3.94 9.48
N ALA A 218 -13.62 -2.82 9.30
CA ALA A 218 -14.73 -2.66 8.36
C ALA A 218 -14.39 -3.04 6.91
N LEU A 219 -13.10 -3.09 6.54
CA LEU A 219 -12.61 -3.53 5.22
C LEU A 219 -12.36 -5.06 5.12
N LEU A 220 -12.68 -5.85 6.15
CA LEU A 220 -12.53 -7.31 6.08
C LEU A 220 -13.30 -7.95 4.91
N PRO A 221 -14.56 -7.55 4.58
CA PRO A 221 -15.29 -8.21 3.50
C PRO A 221 -14.68 -8.03 2.11
N GLU A 222 -14.10 -6.87 1.78
CA GLU A 222 -13.42 -6.66 0.50
C GLU A 222 -12.11 -7.45 0.40
N ALA A 223 -11.37 -7.58 1.51
CA ALA A 223 -10.21 -8.45 1.55
C ALA A 223 -10.59 -9.92 1.30
N ARG A 224 -11.66 -10.41 1.93
CA ARG A 224 -12.21 -11.76 1.66
C ARG A 224 -12.69 -11.91 0.22
N THR A 225 -13.29 -10.87 -0.34
CA THR A 225 -13.74 -10.87 -1.75
C THR A 225 -12.55 -11.02 -2.70
N LEU A 226 -11.45 -10.28 -2.49
CA LEU A 226 -10.25 -10.43 -3.30
C LEU A 226 -9.62 -11.82 -3.14
N ALA A 227 -9.56 -12.38 -1.92
CA ALA A 227 -9.07 -13.74 -1.71
C ALA A 227 -9.92 -14.79 -2.47
N ALA A 228 -11.24 -14.62 -2.49
CA ALA A 228 -12.15 -15.46 -3.27
C ALA A 228 -11.94 -15.28 -4.79
N SER A 229 -11.71 -14.05 -5.26
CA SER A 229 -11.35 -13.78 -6.65
C SER A 229 -10.04 -14.43 -7.05
N CYS A 230 -9.00 -14.38 -6.22
CA CYS A 230 -7.74 -15.09 -6.45
C CYS A 230 -7.96 -16.60 -6.60
N ALA A 231 -8.77 -17.21 -5.72
CA ALA A 231 -9.08 -18.64 -5.80
C ALA A 231 -9.83 -19.00 -7.10
N ARG A 232 -10.79 -18.16 -7.52
CA ARG A 232 -11.53 -18.33 -8.77
C ARG A 232 -10.64 -18.19 -10.00
N ASP A 233 -9.72 -17.23 -9.99
CA ASP A 233 -8.89 -16.88 -11.15
C ASP A 233 -7.55 -17.67 -11.19
N GLY A 234 -7.32 -18.56 -10.22
CA GLY A 234 -6.13 -19.42 -10.16
C GLY A 234 -4.86 -18.71 -9.70
N VAL A 235 -4.98 -17.57 -9.01
CA VAL A 235 -3.86 -16.81 -8.45
C VAL A 235 -3.55 -17.29 -7.04
N ARG A 236 -2.27 -17.59 -6.77
CA ARG A 236 -1.82 -17.93 -5.42
C ARG A 236 -2.02 -16.72 -4.51
N CYS A 237 -2.89 -16.87 -3.50
CA CYS A 237 -3.20 -15.84 -2.53
C CYS A 237 -3.18 -16.42 -1.11
N GLU A 238 -2.53 -15.72 -0.19
CA GLU A 238 -2.55 -16.03 1.25
C GLU A 238 -3.27 -14.91 1.99
N LEU A 239 -4.39 -15.22 2.64
CA LEU A 239 -5.16 -14.30 3.47
C LEU A 239 -4.88 -14.57 4.96
N VAL A 240 -4.40 -13.54 5.65
CA VAL A 240 -4.17 -13.51 7.09
C VAL A 240 -5.19 -12.57 7.75
N GLU A 241 -6.18 -13.15 8.44
CA GLU A 241 -7.09 -12.38 9.30
C GLU A 241 -6.45 -12.23 10.68
N VAL A 242 -6.10 -10.99 11.05
CA VAL A 242 -5.32 -10.69 12.25
C VAL A 242 -6.26 -10.55 13.45
N PRO A 243 -6.24 -11.48 14.43
CA PRO A 243 -7.20 -11.49 15.51
C PRO A 243 -7.10 -10.25 16.42
N GLY A 244 -8.23 -9.61 16.70
CA GLY A 244 -8.34 -8.42 17.54
C GLY A 244 -7.77 -7.13 16.96
N ALA A 245 -7.21 -7.15 15.74
CA ALA A 245 -6.62 -5.97 15.12
C ALA A 245 -7.68 -5.09 14.44
N SER A 246 -7.55 -3.77 14.60
CA SER A 246 -8.28 -2.77 13.83
C SER A 246 -7.49 -2.35 12.57
N HIS A 247 -8.08 -1.47 11.77
CA HIS A 247 -7.43 -0.84 10.62
C HIS A 247 -6.10 -0.15 10.97
N GLY A 248 -5.12 -0.19 10.05
CA GLY A 248 -3.84 0.51 10.18
C GLY A 248 -2.86 -0.15 11.15
N PHE A 249 -2.93 -1.48 11.32
CA PHE A 249 -2.18 -2.20 12.34
C PHE A 249 -0.66 -2.25 12.12
N LEU A 250 -0.14 -1.90 10.93
CA LEU A 250 1.30 -1.85 10.64
C LEU A 250 2.06 -0.85 11.54
N GLY A 251 1.38 0.20 11.99
CA GLY A 251 1.94 1.16 12.95
C GLY A 251 1.93 0.66 14.40
N GLY A 252 1.26 -0.45 14.70
CA GLY A 252 0.98 -0.92 16.06
C GLY A 252 1.68 -2.24 16.41
N ASP A 253 1.13 -2.92 17.43
CA ASP A 253 1.71 -4.12 18.05
C ASP A 253 1.52 -5.40 17.22
N ALA A 254 0.55 -5.43 16.30
CA ALA A 254 0.33 -6.59 15.44
C ALA A 254 1.34 -6.68 14.27
N ALA A 255 2.02 -5.58 13.94
CA ALA A 255 2.91 -5.51 12.78
C ALA A 255 4.03 -6.58 12.77
N PRO A 256 4.73 -6.89 13.88
CA PRO A 256 5.80 -7.90 13.86
C PRO A 256 5.31 -9.30 13.45
N GLY A 257 4.10 -9.69 13.86
CA GLY A 257 3.50 -10.97 13.48
C GLY A 257 3.21 -11.03 11.98
N VAL A 258 2.48 -10.03 11.48
CA VAL A 258 2.13 -9.95 10.05
C VAL A 258 3.37 -9.86 9.16
N LEU A 259 4.40 -9.13 9.58
CA LEU A 259 5.66 -9.04 8.82
C LEU A 259 6.46 -10.35 8.87
N ALA A 260 6.32 -11.16 9.92
CA ALA A 260 6.90 -12.50 9.96
C ALA A 260 6.19 -13.46 8.99
N ASP A 261 4.86 -13.39 8.93
CA ASP A 261 4.05 -14.15 7.96
C ASP A 261 4.39 -13.75 6.52
N LEU A 262 4.47 -12.44 6.24
CA LEU A 262 4.90 -11.93 4.94
C LEU A 262 6.31 -12.42 4.57
N ARG A 263 7.25 -12.44 5.52
CA ARG A 263 8.60 -12.98 5.26
C ARG A 263 8.56 -14.47 4.90
N ALA A 264 7.73 -15.26 5.59
CA ALA A 264 7.54 -16.67 5.28
C ALA A 264 6.93 -16.86 3.89
N PHE A 265 5.91 -16.06 3.56
CA PHE A 265 5.29 -16.02 2.24
C PHE A 265 6.32 -15.72 1.14
N VAL A 266 7.10 -14.64 1.27
CA VAL A 266 8.12 -14.25 0.28
C VAL A 266 9.20 -15.32 0.12
N GLY A 267 9.57 -16.02 1.19
CA GLY A 267 10.53 -17.14 1.12
C GLY A 267 10.02 -18.37 0.36
N ALA A 268 8.71 -18.45 0.10
CA ALA A 268 8.06 -19.53 -0.63
C ALA A 268 7.67 -19.18 -2.09
N VAL A 269 7.98 -17.95 -2.53
CA VAL A 269 7.79 -17.45 -3.90
C VAL A 269 9.09 -17.61 -4.70
#